data_AF-A0A2N2S969-F1
#
_entry.id   AF-A0A2N2S969-F1
#
_cell.length_a   1.000
_cell.length_b   1.000
_cell.length_c   1.000
_cell.angle_alpha   90.00
_cell.angle_beta   90.00
_cell.angle_gamma   90.00
#
_symmetry.space_group_name_H-M   'P 1'
#
loop_
_entity.id
_entity.type
_entity.pdbx_description
1 polymer ?
#
loop_
_entity_poly.entity_id
_entity_poly.type
_entity_poly.pdbx_seq_one_letter_code
_entity_poly.pdbx_strand_id
1 'polypeptide(L)'
;LTKNQKLGATIFFGKGRCVVCHSGKQFSDFEFHGLAIPQLRVGKHGSHLDYGRAAASSRSQDRFTFRTPPLRNVSHTGPWGHNGIFQTIKASIEHHFNPVPLLFQAQKESPLEAQYAGRILGYRSPILAEISPLGPKDIKHLLEFLSALNSPTVMSDEVALPTKVPSNNNEFIKK
;
A
#
# COMPACT_ATOMS: atom_id res chain seq x y z
N LEU A 1 -11.52 -20.75 -5.04
CA LEU A 1 -10.91 -20.50 -3.71
C LEU A 1 -10.77 -21.82 -2.95
N THR A 2 -9.58 -22.12 -2.43
CA THR A 2 -9.31 -23.22 -1.48
C THR A 2 -9.95 -22.95 -0.11
N LYS A 3 -9.94 -23.92 0.81
CA LYS A 3 -10.46 -23.74 2.19
C LYS A 3 -9.79 -22.56 2.91
N ASN A 4 -8.46 -22.46 2.84
CA ASN A 4 -7.72 -21.37 3.48
C ASN A 4 -8.01 -20.01 2.84
N GLN A 5 -8.15 -19.97 1.51
CA GLN A 5 -8.53 -18.74 0.80
C GLN A 5 -9.94 -18.27 1.17
N LYS A 6 -10.89 -19.20 1.36
CA LYS A 6 -12.24 -18.85 1.86
C LYS A 6 -12.19 -18.30 3.28
N LEU A 7 -11.39 -18.88 4.18
CA LEU A 7 -11.18 -18.33 5.53
C LEU A 7 -10.58 -16.91 5.47
N GLY A 8 -9.62 -16.69 4.58
CA GLY A 8 -9.06 -15.36 4.32
C GLY A 8 -10.08 -14.37 3.81
N ALA A 9 -10.96 -14.78 2.90
CA ALA A 9 -12.06 -13.95 2.43
C ALA A 9 -13.01 -13.58 3.59
N THR A 10 -13.40 -14.52 4.45
CA THR A 10 -14.23 -14.23 5.63
C THR A 10 -13.58 -13.20 6.56
N ILE A 11 -12.25 -13.24 6.71
CA ILE A 11 -11.52 -12.22 7.49
C ILE A 11 -11.56 -10.87 6.76
N PHE A 12 -11.24 -10.85 5.47
CA PHE A 12 -11.20 -9.65 4.63
C PHE A 12 -12.54 -8.89 4.61
N PHE A 13 -13.64 -9.62 4.44
CA PHE A 13 -15.00 -9.08 4.40
C PHE A 13 -15.65 -8.93 5.78
N GLY A 14 -15.06 -9.50 6.82
CA GLY A 14 -15.57 -9.50 8.19
C GLY A 14 -14.64 -8.77 9.14
N LYS A 15 -14.09 -9.49 10.12
CA LYS A 15 -13.34 -8.91 11.25
C LYS A 15 -12.10 -8.09 10.86
N GLY A 16 -11.50 -8.35 9.70
CA GLY A 16 -10.36 -7.58 9.19
C GLY A 16 -10.77 -6.25 8.56
N ARG A 17 -12.06 -6.05 8.25
CA ARG A 17 -12.65 -4.83 7.68
C ARG A 17 -11.97 -4.28 6.43
N CYS A 18 -11.14 -5.08 5.76
CA CYS A 18 -10.34 -4.66 4.60
C CYS A 18 -11.24 -4.18 3.44
N VAL A 19 -12.39 -4.84 3.27
CA VAL A 19 -13.38 -4.51 2.23
C VAL A 19 -13.88 -3.07 2.29
N VAL A 20 -13.83 -2.41 3.46
CA VAL A 20 -14.38 -1.07 3.64
C VAL A 20 -13.75 -0.06 2.68
N CYS A 21 -12.44 -0.15 2.45
CA CYS A 21 -11.75 0.62 1.41
C CYS A 21 -11.46 -0.25 0.17
N HIS A 22 -11.14 -1.54 0.35
CA HIS A 22 -10.82 -2.43 -0.75
C HIS A 22 -12.06 -3.16 -1.29
N SER A 23 -13.02 -2.38 -1.79
CA SER A 23 -14.35 -2.85 -2.21
C SER A 23 -14.48 -3.08 -3.72
N GLY A 24 -15.61 -3.67 -4.13
CA GLY A 24 -15.97 -3.80 -5.55
C GLY A 24 -15.09 -4.73 -6.38
N LYS A 25 -15.25 -4.65 -7.70
CA LYS A 25 -14.58 -5.56 -8.66
C LYS A 25 -13.06 -5.40 -8.71
N GLN A 26 -12.55 -4.23 -8.32
CA GLN A 26 -11.10 -3.95 -8.34
C GLN A 26 -10.46 -4.08 -6.96
N PHE A 27 -11.25 -4.40 -5.92
CA PHE A 27 -10.80 -4.36 -4.53
C PHE A 27 -10.20 -2.98 -4.17
N SER A 28 -10.91 -1.93 -4.57
CA SER A 28 -10.61 -0.53 -4.31
C SER A 28 -11.88 0.30 -4.49
N ASP A 29 -12.13 1.18 -3.53
CA ASP A 29 -13.11 2.26 -3.60
C ASP A 29 -12.61 3.44 -4.45
N PHE A 30 -11.32 3.47 -4.79
CA PHE A 30 -10.60 4.57 -5.44
C PHE A 30 -10.63 5.92 -4.68
N GLU A 31 -11.04 5.88 -3.41
CA GLU A 31 -11.02 7.03 -2.51
C GLU A 31 -9.63 7.22 -1.89
N PHE A 32 -9.45 8.33 -1.17
CA PHE A 32 -8.15 8.75 -0.64
C PHE A 32 -8.09 8.63 0.87
N HIS A 33 -7.11 7.89 1.36
CA HIS A 33 -6.96 7.57 2.78
C HIS A 33 -5.53 7.77 3.25
N GLY A 34 -5.37 8.23 4.50
CA GLY A 34 -4.06 8.33 5.14
C GLY A 34 -3.74 7.09 5.96
N LEU A 35 -2.66 6.39 5.62
CA LEU A 35 -2.15 5.24 6.39
C LEU A 35 -1.09 5.62 7.43
N ALA A 36 -0.71 6.89 7.52
CA ALA A 36 0.39 7.36 8.34
C ALA A 36 1.71 6.61 8.08
N ILE A 37 2.07 6.45 6.80
CA ILE A 37 3.35 5.87 6.38
C ILE A 37 4.44 6.95 6.53
N PRO A 38 5.57 6.66 7.22
CA PRO A 38 6.68 7.61 7.31
C PRO A 38 7.23 7.92 5.92
N GLN A 39 7.77 9.12 5.78
CA GLN A 39 8.29 9.54 4.50
C GLN A 39 9.68 8.92 4.33
N LEU A 40 9.97 8.42 3.13
CA LEU A 40 11.35 8.08 2.79
C LEU A 40 11.98 9.38 2.29
N ARG A 41 13.26 9.62 2.58
CA ARG A 41 14.03 10.81 2.14
C ARG A 41 14.08 11.01 0.60
N VAL A 42 13.33 10.22 -0.16
CA VAL A 42 13.20 10.25 -1.62
C VAL A 42 11.77 10.70 -1.96
N GLY A 43 11.57 12.00 -2.07
CA GLY A 43 10.34 12.61 -2.57
C GLY A 43 10.59 13.31 -3.91
N LYS A 44 9.65 13.20 -4.86
CA LYS A 44 9.73 13.84 -6.20
C LYS A 44 9.80 15.37 -6.12
N HIS A 45 9.25 15.95 -5.06
CA HIS A 45 9.31 17.37 -4.78
C HIS A 45 10.43 17.60 -3.78
N GLY A 46 11.39 18.48 -4.09
CA GLY A 46 12.63 18.73 -3.31
C GLY A 46 12.45 19.13 -1.84
N SER A 47 11.22 19.11 -1.33
CA SER A 47 10.82 19.35 0.06
C SER A 47 10.63 18.07 0.91
N HIS A 48 11.10 16.90 0.46
CA HIS A 48 11.19 15.65 1.25
C HIS A 48 9.85 15.01 1.70
N LEU A 49 8.70 15.65 1.48
CA LEU A 49 7.38 15.16 1.88
C LEU A 49 6.50 14.90 0.65
N ASP A 50 5.93 13.69 0.55
CA ASP A 50 4.89 13.37 -0.41
C ASP A 50 3.53 13.79 0.16
N TYR A 51 2.99 14.89 -0.36
CA TYR A 51 1.69 15.41 0.08
C TYR A 51 0.50 14.58 -0.40
N GLY A 52 0.71 13.56 -1.25
CA GLY A 52 -0.37 12.73 -1.79
C GLY A 52 -1.41 13.54 -2.55
N ARG A 53 -2.71 13.33 -2.28
CA ARG A 53 -3.81 14.00 -2.97
C ARG A 53 -3.73 15.53 -2.96
N ALA A 54 -3.20 16.12 -1.88
CA ALA A 54 -3.07 17.57 -1.76
C ALA A 54 -2.15 18.20 -2.83
N ALA A 55 -1.24 17.44 -3.43
CA ALA A 55 -0.42 17.93 -4.54
C ALA A 55 -1.28 18.29 -5.77
N ALA A 56 -2.41 17.60 -5.98
CA ALA A 56 -3.34 17.86 -7.07
C ALA A 56 -4.51 18.76 -6.67
N SER A 57 -4.99 18.67 -5.42
CA SER A 57 -6.17 19.42 -4.97
C SER A 57 -5.87 20.77 -4.33
N SER A 58 -4.62 21.00 -3.90
CA SER A 58 -4.21 22.17 -3.11
C SER A 58 -4.94 22.36 -1.78
N ARG A 59 -5.72 21.38 -1.31
CA ARG A 59 -6.45 21.45 -0.04
C ARG A 59 -5.63 20.85 1.09
N SER A 60 -5.57 21.56 2.21
CA SER A 60 -4.83 21.13 3.40
C SER A 60 -5.35 19.82 3.99
N GLN A 61 -6.65 19.56 3.92
CA GLN A 61 -7.27 18.35 4.46
C GLN A 61 -6.89 17.07 3.69
N ASP A 62 -6.42 17.19 2.45
CA ASP A 62 -6.10 16.05 1.58
C ASP A 62 -4.64 15.58 1.75
N ARG A 63 -3.87 16.21 2.64
CA ARG A 63 -2.44 15.92 2.79
C ARG A 63 -2.19 14.50 3.29
N PHE A 64 -1.16 13.86 2.75
CA PHE A 64 -0.72 12.51 3.12
C PHE A 64 -1.78 11.42 2.93
N THR A 65 -2.83 11.74 2.17
CA THR A 65 -3.83 10.77 1.73
C THR A 65 -3.48 10.27 0.35
N PHE A 66 -3.64 8.96 0.14
CA PHE A 66 -3.32 8.29 -1.10
C PHE A 66 -4.53 7.48 -1.54
N ARG A 67 -4.69 7.39 -2.86
CA ARG A 67 -5.76 6.60 -3.46
C ARG A 67 -5.61 5.13 -3.04
N THR A 68 -6.69 4.50 -2.61
CA THR A 68 -6.72 3.05 -2.35
C THR A 68 -6.28 2.29 -3.60
N PRO A 69 -5.15 1.56 -3.59
CA PRO A 69 -4.72 0.81 -4.76
C PRO A 69 -5.62 -0.42 -4.97
N PRO A 70 -5.92 -0.80 -6.22
CA PRO A 70 -6.52 -2.10 -6.52
C PRO A 70 -5.66 -3.25 -5.96
N LEU A 71 -6.30 -4.33 -5.48
CA LEU A 71 -5.58 -5.49 -4.94
C LEU A 71 -5.40 -6.66 -5.92
N ARG A 72 -5.83 -6.51 -7.17
CA ARG A 72 -5.54 -7.51 -8.21
C ARG A 72 -4.04 -7.60 -8.43
N ASN A 73 -3.51 -8.83 -8.46
CA ASN A 73 -2.08 -9.11 -8.55
C ASN A 73 -1.21 -8.56 -7.41
N VAL A 74 -1.79 -8.15 -6.28
CA VAL A 74 -1.05 -7.48 -5.20
C VAL A 74 0.15 -8.28 -4.69
N SER A 75 0.12 -9.62 -4.73
CA SER A 75 1.26 -10.46 -4.29
C SER A 75 2.48 -10.38 -5.20
N HIS A 76 2.38 -9.78 -6.37
CA HIS A 76 3.47 -9.66 -7.35
C HIS A 76 3.96 -8.23 -7.58
N THR A 77 3.41 -7.25 -6.85
CA THR A 77 3.68 -5.82 -7.07
C THR A 77 4.46 -5.19 -5.91
N GLY A 78 5.30 -5.98 -5.25
CA GLY A 78 6.19 -5.47 -4.21
C GLY A 78 7.30 -4.57 -4.80
N PRO A 79 7.94 -3.74 -3.95
CA PRO A 79 7.59 -3.47 -2.56
C PRO A 79 6.32 -2.60 -2.42
N TRP A 80 5.65 -2.67 -1.26
CA TRP A 80 4.32 -2.06 -1.05
C TRP A 80 4.38 -0.73 -0.28
N GLY A 81 3.26 0.00 -0.31
CA GLY A 81 3.13 1.37 0.20
C GLY A 81 3.34 2.40 -0.91
N HIS A 82 2.87 3.64 -0.73
CA HIS A 82 3.01 4.68 -1.77
C HIS A 82 4.47 5.00 -2.12
N ASN A 83 5.39 4.70 -1.20
CA ASN A 83 6.82 4.91 -1.31
C ASN A 83 7.62 3.59 -1.33
N GLY A 84 6.97 2.42 -1.38
CA GLY A 84 7.65 1.12 -1.42
C GLY A 84 8.39 0.72 -0.13
N ILE A 85 8.02 1.27 1.03
CA ILE A 85 8.70 0.96 2.30
C ILE A 85 8.51 -0.50 2.77
N PHE A 86 7.40 -1.14 2.42
CA PHE A 86 7.07 -2.48 2.91
C PHE A 86 7.66 -3.57 2.01
N GLN A 87 8.56 -4.37 2.56
CA GLN A 87 9.18 -5.52 1.86
C GLN A 87 8.26 -6.76 1.82
N THR A 88 7.19 -6.79 2.60
CA THR A 88 6.20 -7.88 2.59
C THR A 88 4.79 -7.33 2.70
N ILE A 89 3.80 -8.03 2.11
CA ILE A 89 2.38 -7.74 2.33
C ILE A 89 2.03 -7.84 3.81
N LYS A 90 2.61 -8.81 4.53
CA LYS A 90 2.41 -8.97 5.98
C LYS A 90 2.72 -7.66 6.73
N ALA A 91 3.86 -7.04 6.45
CA ALA A 91 4.23 -5.77 7.09
C ALA A 91 3.25 -4.65 6.75
N SER A 92 2.77 -4.59 5.51
CA SER A 92 1.71 -3.63 5.11
C SER A 92 0.41 -3.89 5.88
N ILE A 93 -0.04 -5.15 5.99
CA ILE A 93 -1.24 -5.53 6.76
C ILE A 93 -1.08 -5.13 8.24
N GLU A 94 0.05 -5.44 8.85
CA GLU A 94 0.32 -5.09 10.26
C GLU A 94 0.30 -3.58 10.51
N HIS A 95 0.81 -2.79 9.56
CA HIS A 95 0.79 -1.33 9.62
C HIS A 95 -0.62 -0.73 9.58
N HIS A 96 -1.58 -1.38 8.90
CA HIS A 96 -2.98 -0.91 8.91
C HIS A 96 -3.55 -0.89 10.33
N PHE A 97 -3.19 -1.86 11.17
CA PHE A 97 -3.65 -1.94 12.56
C PHE A 97 -2.90 -0.97 13.46
N ASN A 98 -1.58 -0.89 13.32
CA ASN A 98 -0.74 -0.09 14.20
C ASN A 98 0.43 0.55 13.43
N PRO A 99 0.36 1.85 13.12
CA PRO A 99 1.45 2.54 12.43
C PRO A 99 2.59 2.93 13.36
N VAL A 100 2.40 2.87 14.69
CA VAL A 100 3.32 3.42 15.69
C VAL A 100 4.71 2.77 15.64
N PRO A 101 4.86 1.43 15.55
CA PRO A 101 6.18 0.81 15.50
C PRO A 101 7.03 1.29 14.32
N LEU A 102 6.43 1.39 13.13
CA LEU A 102 7.14 1.85 11.94
C LEU A 102 7.47 3.35 12.02
N LEU A 103 6.52 4.18 12.47
CA LEU A 103 6.77 5.61 12.70
C LEU A 103 7.86 5.83 13.75
N PHE A 104 7.86 5.06 14.83
CA PHE A 104 8.88 5.16 15.88
C PHE A 104 10.27 4.76 15.37
N GLN A 105 10.36 3.69 14.59
CA GLN A 105 11.62 3.26 13.99
C GLN A 105 12.17 4.33 13.02
N ALA A 106 11.33 4.88 12.15
CA ALA A 106 11.73 5.92 11.19
C ALA A 106 12.31 7.17 11.88
N GLN A 107 11.75 7.56 13.04
CA GLN A 107 12.25 8.68 13.84
C GLN A 107 13.66 8.45 14.39
N LYS A 108 14.01 7.19 14.73
CA LYS A 108 15.37 6.86 15.18
C LYS A 108 16.37 6.94 14.04
N GLU A 109 15.95 6.62 12.83
CA GLU A 109 16.80 6.62 11.64
C GLU A 109 16.97 8.02 11.03
N SER A 110 16.05 8.94 11.29
CA SER A 110 16.11 10.31 10.77
C SER A 110 15.47 11.35 11.71
N PRO A 111 16.22 12.41 12.11
CA PRO A 111 15.64 13.55 12.81
C PRO A 111 14.56 14.31 12.02
N LEU A 112 14.54 14.19 10.68
CA LEU A 112 13.52 14.83 9.85
C LEU A 112 12.17 14.12 9.99
N GLU A 113 12.17 12.78 10.06
CA GLU A 113 10.95 12.01 10.32
C GLU A 113 10.34 12.37 11.67
N ALA A 114 11.17 12.62 12.69
CA ALA A 114 10.72 13.10 14.00
C ALA A 114 9.94 14.42 13.94
N GLN A 115 10.32 15.34 13.05
CA GLN A 115 9.62 16.62 12.92
C GLN A 115 8.21 16.48 12.34
N TYR A 116 7.96 15.44 11.55
CA TYR A 116 6.70 15.28 10.81
C TYR A 116 5.84 14.12 11.30
N ALA A 117 6.34 13.21 12.14
CA ALA A 117 5.62 12.01 12.58
C ALA A 117 4.23 12.34 13.18
N GLY A 118 4.15 13.34 14.06
CA GLY A 118 2.87 13.77 14.65
C GLY A 118 1.90 14.35 13.60
N ARG A 119 2.43 15.11 12.63
CA ARG A 119 1.63 15.62 11.51
C ARG A 119 1.11 14.49 10.65
N ILE A 120 1.96 13.55 10.23
CA ILE A 120 1.58 12.39 9.41
C ILE A 120 0.52 11.54 10.11
N LEU A 121 0.71 11.27 11.40
CA LEU A 121 -0.25 10.50 12.21
C LEU A 121 -1.61 11.21 12.29
N GLY A 122 -1.63 12.54 12.37
CA GLY A 122 -2.87 13.33 12.38
C GLY A 122 -3.72 13.25 11.12
N TYR A 123 -3.15 12.81 9.98
CA TYR A 123 -3.90 12.57 8.74
C TYR A 123 -4.28 11.10 8.55
N ARG A 124 -4.04 10.22 9.55
CA ARG A 124 -4.50 8.84 9.48
C ARG A 124 -6.02 8.79 9.39
N SER A 125 -6.55 8.05 8.41
CA SER A 125 -8.00 7.91 8.25
C SER A 125 -8.62 7.32 9.53
N PRO A 126 -9.64 7.97 10.13
CA PRO A 126 -10.26 7.50 11.38
C PRO A 126 -10.80 6.08 11.30
N ILE A 127 -11.26 5.66 10.12
CA ILE A 127 -11.80 4.31 9.88
C ILE A 127 -10.81 3.18 10.17
N LEU A 128 -9.52 3.46 10.13
CA LEU A 128 -8.46 2.50 10.45
C LEU A 128 -8.28 2.32 11.97
N ALA A 129 -8.83 3.21 12.80
CA ALA A 129 -8.83 3.03 14.26
C ALA A 129 -9.81 1.91 14.70
N GLU A 130 -10.79 1.59 13.85
CA GLU A 130 -11.80 0.55 14.09
C GLU A 130 -11.33 -0.86 13.71
N ILE A 131 -10.09 -1.01 13.24
CA ILE A 131 -9.54 -2.31 12.81
C ILE A 131 -8.75 -2.93 13.97
N SER A 132 -9.30 -3.98 14.57
CA SER A 132 -8.61 -4.75 15.60
C SER A 132 -7.38 -5.48 15.03
N PRO A 133 -6.29 -5.58 15.81
CA PRO A 133 -5.12 -6.38 15.42
C PRO A 133 -5.51 -7.83 15.10
N LEU A 134 -4.98 -8.35 13.99
CA LEU A 134 -5.20 -9.73 13.57
C LEU A 134 -4.08 -10.65 14.05
N GLY A 135 -4.43 -11.86 14.46
CA GLY A 135 -3.44 -12.86 14.87
C GLY A 135 -2.65 -13.43 13.68
N PRO A 136 -1.49 -14.08 13.92
CA PRO A 136 -0.65 -14.63 12.84
C PRO A 136 -1.39 -15.59 11.90
N LYS A 137 -2.32 -16.39 12.43
CA LYS A 137 -3.14 -17.32 11.63
C LYS A 137 -4.10 -16.58 10.70
N ASP A 138 -4.69 -15.48 11.17
CA ASP A 138 -5.59 -14.66 10.37
C ASP A 138 -4.84 -13.97 9.24
N ILE A 139 -3.66 -13.40 9.54
CA ILE A 139 -2.77 -12.80 8.55
C ILE A 139 -2.39 -13.84 7.50
N LYS A 140 -2.02 -15.06 7.91
CA LYS A 140 -1.72 -16.14 6.96
C LYS A 140 -2.91 -16.40 6.03
N HIS A 141 -4.12 -16.52 6.55
CA HIS A 141 -5.31 -16.73 5.72
C HIS A 141 -5.61 -15.54 4.80
N LEU A 142 -5.39 -14.31 5.25
CA LEU A 142 -5.50 -13.12 4.38
C LEU A 142 -4.50 -13.19 3.22
N LEU A 143 -3.24 -13.56 3.47
CA LEU A 143 -2.25 -13.71 2.40
C LEU A 143 -2.66 -14.78 1.37
N GLU A 144 -3.23 -15.90 1.82
CA GLU A 144 -3.80 -16.91 0.93
C GLU A 144 -4.94 -16.33 0.08
N PHE A 145 -5.86 -15.57 0.68
CA PHE A 145 -6.94 -14.92 -0.07
C PHE A 145 -6.40 -13.92 -1.10
N LEU A 146 -5.42 -13.10 -0.74
CA LEU A 146 -4.81 -12.13 -1.65
C LEU A 146 -4.11 -12.81 -2.83
N SER A 147 -3.49 -13.98 -2.64
CA SER A 147 -2.91 -14.75 -3.76
C SER A 147 -3.98 -15.25 -4.74
N ALA A 148 -5.22 -15.45 -4.28
CA ALA A 148 -6.33 -15.81 -5.14
C ALA A 148 -6.79 -14.65 -6.06
N LEU A 149 -6.31 -13.43 -5.83
CA LEU A 149 -6.59 -12.26 -6.67
C LEU A 149 -5.62 -12.13 -7.85
N ASN A 150 -4.69 -13.07 -7.99
CA ASN A 150 -3.75 -13.10 -9.09
C ASN A 150 -4.40 -13.61 -10.37
N SER A 151 -4.05 -13.00 -11.48
CA SER A 151 -4.31 -13.53 -12.81
C SER A 151 -3.12 -14.35 -13.29
N PRO A 152 -3.33 -15.38 -14.13
CA PRO A 152 -2.24 -15.98 -14.90
C PRO A 152 -1.49 -14.90 -15.68
N THR A 153 -0.16 -15.03 -15.77
CA THR A 153 0.65 -14.22 -16.67
C THR A 153 0.20 -14.49 -18.10
N VAL A 154 -0.27 -13.46 -18.81
CA VAL A 154 -0.77 -13.59 -20.17
C VAL A 154 0.38 -13.60 -21.19
N MET A 155 1.46 -12.87 -20.91
CA MET A 155 2.69 -12.79 -21.72
C MET A 155 3.89 -12.60 -20.78
N SER A 156 5.03 -13.24 -21.06
CA SER A 156 6.27 -12.97 -20.31
C SER A 156 6.83 -11.60 -20.66
N ASP A 157 7.66 -11.03 -19.78
CA ASP A 157 8.34 -9.75 -20.03
C ASP A 157 9.17 -9.78 -21.31
N GLU A 158 9.81 -10.91 -21.63
CA GLU A 158 10.57 -11.13 -22.87
C GLU A 158 9.70 -10.91 -24.13
N VAL A 159 8.42 -11.25 -24.05
CA VAL A 159 7.47 -11.12 -25.17
C VAL A 159 6.73 -9.78 -25.13
N ALA A 160 6.47 -9.25 -23.93
CA ALA A 160 5.72 -8.01 -23.73
C ALA A 160 6.57 -6.75 -23.92
N LEU A 161 7.88 -6.82 -23.63
CA LEU A 161 8.79 -5.69 -23.80
C LEU A 161 9.05 -5.46 -25.30
N PRO A 162 8.79 -4.25 -25.83
CA PRO A 162 9.12 -3.94 -27.20
C PRO A 162 10.65 -3.95 -27.37
N THR A 163 11.13 -4.35 -28.55
CA THR A 163 12.58 -4.29 -28.88
C THR A 163 13.12 -2.86 -28.94
N LYS A 164 12.23 -1.87 -29.12
CA LYS A 164 12.54 -0.45 -29.20
C LYS A 164 11.32 0.39 -28.86
N VAL A 165 11.50 1.50 -28.16
CA VAL A 165 10.45 2.52 -27.98
C VAL A 165 10.59 3.67 -28.98
N PRO A 166 9.49 4.34 -29.40
CA PRO A 166 9.53 5.45 -30.35
C PRO A 166 10.43 6.63 -29.94
N SER A 167 10.64 6.82 -28.63
CA SER A 167 11.51 7.87 -28.09
C SER A 167 13.01 7.55 -28.18
N ASN A 168 13.38 6.35 -28.63
CA ASN A 168 14.74 5.79 -28.56
C ASN A 168 15.32 5.63 -27.14
N ASN A 169 14.57 5.93 -26.08
CA ASN A 169 15.01 5.72 -24.70
C ASN A 169 14.78 4.27 -24.27
N ASN A 170 15.69 3.39 -24.68
CA ASN A 170 15.62 1.95 -24.48
C ASN A 170 16.27 1.45 -23.17
N GLU A 171 16.68 2.36 -22.27
CA GLU A 171 17.45 1.99 -21.05
C GLU A 171 16.69 1.04 -20.10
N PHE A 172 15.36 1.00 -20.20
CA PHE A 172 14.49 0.14 -19.39
C PHE A 172 14.19 -1.22 -20.03
N ILE A 173 14.56 -1.42 -21.29
CA ILE A 173 14.37 -2.70 -22.00
C ILE A 173 15.58 -3.57 -21.65
N LYS A 174 15.45 -4.43 -20.63
CA LYS A 174 16.49 -5.41 -20.30
C LYS A 174 16.57 -6.45 -21.42
N LYS A 175 17.79 -6.68 -21.92
CA LYS A 175 18.12 -7.80 -22.82
C LYS A 175 18.33 -9.09 -22.03
#